data_AF-A0ABC8L1D9-F1
#
_entry.id   AF-A0ABC8L1D9-F1
#
_cell.length_a   1.000
_cell.length_b   1.000
_cell.length_c   1.000
_cell.angle_alpha   90.00
_cell.angle_beta   90.00
_cell.angle_gamma   90.00
#
_symmetry.space_group_name_H-M   'P 1'
#
loop_
_entity.id
_entity.type
_entity.pdbx_description
1 polymer ?
#
loop_
_entity_poly.entity_id
_entity_poly.type
_entity_poly.pdbx_seq_one_letter_code
_entity_poly.pdbx_strand_id
1 'polypeptide(L)'
;MPGWTSGPILPPDMKSFVNQQTRVIQHDGSIVKEDDLDSQWEEATGENVEKVIFLSCHTAVSNRPALTFHPIGVLHLREGESPPQGGKEGWEALPSPRIGPWLRLLKKMAEAHSLVPEIDEVLFLVNLLMCYI
;
A
#
# COMPACT_ATOMS: atom_id res chain seq x y z
N MET A 1 1.85 21.54 0.31
CA MET A 1 2.57 20.74 -0.72
C MET A 1 2.17 21.30 -2.09
N PRO A 2 3.10 21.70 -2.97
CA PRO A 2 2.72 22.25 -4.27
C PRO A 2 1.88 21.25 -5.08
N GLY A 3 0.77 21.69 -5.66
CA GLY A 3 -0.06 20.89 -6.57
C GLY A 3 -1.12 19.98 -5.93
N TRP A 4 -1.20 19.87 -4.60
CA TRP A 4 -2.22 19.06 -3.93
C TRP A 4 -3.45 19.88 -3.54
N THR A 5 -4.63 19.35 -3.84
CA THR A 5 -5.93 19.91 -3.42
C THR A 5 -6.75 18.87 -2.66
N SER A 6 -7.71 19.31 -1.83
CA SER A 6 -8.65 18.38 -1.19
C SER A 6 -9.48 17.65 -2.24
N GLY A 7 -9.66 16.35 -2.05
CA GLY A 7 -10.56 15.50 -2.82
C GLY A 7 -11.87 15.21 -2.09
N PRO A 8 -12.69 14.28 -2.62
CA PRO A 8 -13.91 13.83 -1.96
C PRO A 8 -13.62 13.11 -0.63
N ILE A 9 -14.59 13.14 0.29
CA ILE A 9 -14.53 12.37 1.53
C ILE A 9 -15.20 11.02 1.26
N LEU A 10 -14.51 9.92 1.57
CA LEU A 10 -15.07 8.57 1.46
C LEU A 10 -15.64 8.13 2.82
N PRO A 11 -16.67 7.28 2.86
CA PRO A 11 -17.13 6.66 4.09
C PRO A 11 -16.00 5.85 4.75
N PRO A 12 -15.92 5.74 6.10
CA PRO A 12 -16.77 6.43 7.07
C PRO A 12 -16.42 7.92 7.23
N ASP A 13 -15.15 8.33 7.08
CA ASP A 13 -14.68 9.72 7.15
C ASP A 13 -13.25 9.86 6.58
N MET A 14 -12.92 9.08 5.54
CA MET A 14 -11.58 9.08 4.95
C MET A 14 -11.36 10.36 4.13
N LYS A 15 -10.31 11.09 4.47
CA LYS A 15 -9.92 12.31 3.74
C LYS A 15 -9.17 11.90 2.48
N SER A 16 -9.39 12.59 1.39
CA SER A 16 -8.57 12.39 0.19
C SER A 16 -7.94 13.68 -0.31
N PHE A 17 -6.85 13.51 -1.05
CA PHE A 17 -6.07 14.57 -1.67
C PHE A 17 -5.78 14.20 -3.12
N VAL A 18 -5.84 15.20 -3.98
CA VAL A 18 -5.76 15.05 -5.44
C VAL A 18 -4.56 15.83 -5.96
N ASN A 19 -3.78 15.21 -6.83
CA ASN A 19 -2.74 15.87 -7.62
C ASN A 19 -2.58 15.17 -8.98
N GLN A 20 -2.97 15.83 -10.07
CA GLN A 20 -2.93 15.27 -11.43
C GLN A 20 -3.61 13.89 -11.54
N GLN A 21 -2.86 12.82 -11.80
CA GLN A 21 -3.34 11.43 -11.88
C GLN A 21 -3.09 10.63 -10.59
N THR A 22 -2.66 11.30 -9.53
CA THR A 22 -2.40 10.67 -8.23
C THR A 22 -3.47 11.10 -7.24
N ARG A 23 -3.90 10.13 -6.43
CA ARG A 23 -4.83 10.31 -5.33
C ARG A 23 -4.16 9.77 -4.08
N VAL A 24 -4.38 10.44 -2.95
CA VAL A 24 -3.97 9.95 -1.62
C VAL A 24 -5.21 9.90 -0.76
N ILE A 25 -5.48 8.75 -0.18
CA ILE A 25 -6.53 8.55 0.80
C ILE A 25 -5.84 8.43 2.16
N GLN A 26 -6.34 9.18 3.13
CA GLN A 26 -5.91 9.14 4.51
C GLN A 26 -7.08 8.71 5.38
N HIS A 27 -6.88 7.63 6.15
CA HIS A 27 -7.84 7.12 7.11
C HIS A 27 -7.10 6.73 8.39
N ASP A 28 -7.82 6.72 9.52
CA ASP A 28 -7.28 6.34 10.83
C ASP A 28 -7.43 4.84 11.11
N GLY A 29 -7.96 4.10 10.14
CA GLY A 29 -8.19 2.66 10.21
C GLY A 29 -6.93 1.82 9.94
N SER A 30 -7.08 0.53 10.11
CA SER A 30 -6.02 -0.44 9.80
C SER A 30 -6.05 -0.75 8.31
N ILE A 31 -5.04 -0.26 7.57
CA ILE A 31 -4.87 -0.51 6.12
C ILE A 31 -5.05 -1.98 5.72
N VAL A 32 -4.58 -2.93 6.55
CA VAL A 32 -4.66 -4.36 6.23
C VAL A 32 -6.10 -4.93 6.24
N LYS A 33 -7.07 -4.17 6.79
CA LYS A 33 -8.49 -4.53 6.84
C LYS A 33 -9.34 -3.78 5.81
N GLU A 34 -8.72 -2.94 4.99
CA GLU A 34 -9.43 -2.15 3.98
C GLU A 34 -9.48 -2.95 2.67
N ASP A 35 -10.48 -3.80 2.55
CA ASP A 35 -10.79 -4.48 1.30
C ASP A 35 -11.52 -3.51 0.33
N ASP A 36 -11.34 -3.72 -0.98
CA ASP A 36 -12.08 -3.04 -2.05
C ASP A 36 -11.98 -1.49 -2.06
N LEU A 37 -10.89 -0.91 -1.56
CA LEU A 37 -10.70 0.54 -1.49
C LEU A 37 -10.71 1.21 -2.89
N ASP A 38 -10.19 0.51 -3.89
CA ASP A 38 -10.29 0.91 -5.29
C ASP A 38 -11.74 0.98 -5.74
N SER A 39 -12.51 -0.10 -5.56
CA SER A 39 -13.94 -0.13 -5.90
C SER A 39 -14.72 0.99 -5.22
N GLN A 40 -14.45 1.25 -3.94
CA GLN A 40 -15.06 2.36 -3.21
C GLN A 40 -14.71 3.73 -3.82
N TRP A 41 -13.47 3.91 -4.29
CA TRP A 41 -13.05 5.13 -4.98
C TRP A 41 -13.74 5.27 -6.33
N GLU A 42 -13.76 4.21 -7.14
CA GLU A 42 -14.39 4.20 -8.46
C GLU A 42 -15.88 4.50 -8.35
N GLU A 43 -16.59 3.89 -7.39
CA GLU A 43 -18.01 4.15 -7.14
C GLU A 43 -18.27 5.59 -6.69
N ALA A 44 -17.46 6.11 -5.77
CA ALA A 44 -17.66 7.45 -5.22
C ALA A 44 -17.34 8.58 -6.20
N THR A 45 -16.42 8.35 -7.14
CA THR A 45 -15.84 9.42 -7.98
C THR A 45 -16.07 9.23 -9.48
N GLY A 46 -16.36 8.01 -9.92
CA GLY A 46 -16.37 7.63 -11.33
C GLY A 46 -14.97 7.58 -11.97
N GLU A 47 -13.89 7.76 -11.21
CA GLU A 47 -12.53 7.66 -11.70
C GLU A 47 -12.04 6.21 -11.67
N ASN A 48 -11.51 5.70 -12.78
CA ASN A 48 -10.91 4.36 -12.81
C ASN A 48 -9.55 4.34 -12.09
N VAL A 49 -9.34 3.33 -11.25
CA VAL A 49 -8.13 3.12 -10.46
C VAL A 49 -7.22 2.12 -11.19
N GLU A 50 -6.08 2.58 -11.68
CA GLU A 50 -5.10 1.70 -12.33
C GLU A 50 -4.32 0.84 -11.31
N LYS A 51 -3.98 1.44 -10.16
CA LYS A 51 -3.11 0.83 -9.14
C LYS A 51 -3.37 1.44 -7.77
N VAL A 52 -3.31 0.62 -6.73
CA VAL A 52 -3.34 1.06 -5.33
C VAL A 52 -1.99 0.80 -4.67
N ILE A 53 -1.48 1.82 -3.99
CA ILE A 53 -0.24 1.75 -3.20
C ILE A 53 -0.58 2.15 -1.78
N PHE A 54 -0.38 1.25 -0.83
CA PHE A 54 -0.54 1.55 0.58
C PHE A 54 0.81 1.82 1.23
N LEU A 55 0.91 2.99 1.84
CA LEU A 55 2.04 3.37 2.68
C LEU A 55 1.69 3.00 4.11
N SER A 56 2.34 1.95 4.64
CA SER A 56 2.09 1.45 5.99
C SER A 56 3.39 1.37 6.79
N CYS A 57 3.28 1.50 8.10
CA CYS A 57 4.34 1.10 9.01
C CYS A 57 4.45 -0.43 9.05
N HIS A 58 5.66 -0.92 9.24
CA HIS A 58 5.92 -2.31 9.56
C HIS A 58 6.52 -2.41 10.97
N THR A 59 6.07 -3.40 11.72
CA THR A 59 6.61 -3.73 13.04
C THR A 59 7.30 -5.09 12.96
N ALA A 60 8.63 -5.09 13.06
CA ALA A 60 9.44 -6.30 13.14
C ALA A 60 10.02 -6.46 14.54
N VAL A 61 10.10 -7.71 15.02
CA VAL A 61 10.76 -8.04 16.31
C VAL A 61 12.28 -7.76 16.26
N SER A 62 12.87 -7.68 15.06
CA SER A 62 14.29 -7.43 14.87
C SER A 62 14.77 -6.05 15.33
N ASN A 63 13.86 -5.08 15.50
CA ASN A 63 14.16 -3.69 15.87
C ASN A 63 15.19 -3.01 14.95
N ARG A 64 15.29 -3.48 13.69
CA ARG A 64 16.14 -2.90 12.64
C ARG A 64 15.30 -1.99 11.75
N PRO A 65 15.77 -0.77 11.44
CA PRO A 65 15.11 0.07 10.44
C PRO A 65 15.10 -0.63 9.09
N ALA A 66 13.93 -0.66 8.45
CA ALA A 66 13.73 -1.30 7.16
C ALA A 66 12.77 -0.48 6.29
N LEU A 67 13.04 -0.48 4.98
CA LEU A 67 12.11 0.02 3.95
C LEU A 67 11.78 -1.10 2.97
N THR A 68 10.52 -1.19 2.62
CA THR A 68 9.86 -2.48 2.52
C THR A 68 8.90 -2.43 1.28
N PHE A 69 8.78 -3.44 0.37
CA PHE A 69 7.74 -3.65 -0.71
C PHE A 69 7.18 -5.09 -0.79
N HIS A 70 5.87 -5.38 -0.65
CA HIS A 70 5.30 -6.73 -0.94
C HIS A 70 3.90 -6.71 -1.56
N PRO A 71 3.53 -7.75 -2.32
CA PRO A 71 2.12 -8.02 -2.61
C PRO A 71 1.38 -8.40 -1.32
N ILE A 72 0.10 -8.06 -1.22
CA ILE A 72 -0.76 -8.43 -0.09
C ILE A 72 -1.51 -9.72 -0.46
N GLY A 73 -1.52 -10.71 0.43
CA GLY A 73 -2.25 -11.96 0.21
C GLY A 73 -2.17 -12.95 1.37
N VAL A 74 -3.10 -13.90 1.37
CA VAL A 74 -3.29 -14.92 2.41
C VAL A 74 -3.36 -16.32 1.77
N LEU A 75 -2.35 -16.66 0.96
CA LEU A 75 -2.29 -17.94 0.22
C LEU A 75 -2.27 -19.19 1.09
N HIS A 76 -1.84 -19.09 2.35
CA HIS A 76 -1.62 -20.25 3.21
C HIS A 76 -2.91 -20.76 3.88
N LEU A 77 -3.98 -19.96 3.89
CA LEU A 77 -5.26 -20.33 4.49
C LEU A 77 -6.15 -21.04 3.47
N ARG A 78 -6.93 -22.01 3.98
CA ARG A 78 -7.92 -22.77 3.24
C ARG A 78 -9.27 -22.07 3.28
N GLU A 79 -10.10 -22.36 2.29
CA GLU A 79 -11.49 -21.87 2.21
C GLU A 79 -12.24 -22.07 3.54
N GLY A 80 -12.86 -21.01 4.05
CA GLY A 80 -13.57 -20.98 5.32
C GLY A 80 -12.71 -20.66 6.55
N GLU A 81 -11.40 -20.54 6.43
CA GLU A 81 -10.54 -19.99 7.49
C GLU A 81 -10.53 -18.45 7.42
N SER A 82 -10.73 -17.77 8.57
CA SER A 82 -10.73 -16.31 8.61
C SER A 82 -9.31 -15.75 8.76
N PRO A 83 -8.83 -14.90 7.82
CA PRO A 83 -7.53 -14.25 7.94
C PRO A 83 -7.47 -13.32 9.16
N PRO A 84 -6.48 -13.49 10.06
CA PRO A 84 -6.41 -12.67 11.27
C PRO A 84 -6.03 -11.20 11.00
N GLN A 85 -5.48 -10.89 9.83
CA GLN A 85 -5.07 -9.54 9.43
C GLN A 85 -5.88 -8.94 8.27
N GLY A 86 -7.06 -9.49 7.94
CA GLY A 86 -7.88 -9.01 6.81
C GLY A 86 -7.55 -9.70 5.48
N GLY A 87 -8.30 -9.35 4.44
CA GLY A 87 -8.26 -10.00 3.13
C GLY A 87 -9.05 -11.31 3.06
N LYS A 88 -8.85 -12.03 1.95
CA LYS A 88 -9.53 -13.29 1.62
C LYS A 88 -8.57 -14.48 1.66
N GLU A 89 -9.02 -15.59 2.22
CA GLU A 89 -8.28 -16.84 2.28
C GLU A 89 -7.97 -17.40 0.87
N GLY A 90 -6.77 -17.96 0.71
CA GLY A 90 -6.33 -18.54 -0.57
C GLY A 90 -6.13 -17.52 -1.69
N TRP A 91 -6.15 -16.22 -1.39
CA TRP A 91 -6.04 -15.14 -2.39
C TRP A 91 -4.77 -14.32 -2.21
N GLU A 92 -4.24 -13.77 -3.30
CA GLU A 92 -3.13 -12.81 -3.29
C GLU A 92 -3.28 -11.79 -4.43
N ALA A 93 -2.91 -10.54 -4.14
CA ALA A 93 -2.84 -9.48 -5.12
C ALA A 93 -1.70 -9.74 -6.12
N LEU A 94 -1.96 -9.53 -7.42
CA LEU A 94 -0.93 -9.67 -8.44
C LEU A 94 0.17 -8.61 -8.23
N PRO A 95 1.46 -9.01 -8.21
CA PRO A 95 2.55 -8.06 -7.99
C PRO A 95 2.72 -7.12 -9.19
N SER A 96 2.91 -5.82 -8.91
CA SER A 96 3.21 -4.83 -9.93
C SER A 96 4.63 -5.06 -10.50
N PRO A 97 4.81 -5.08 -11.84
CA PRO A 97 6.15 -5.21 -12.45
C PRO A 97 7.05 -4.00 -12.14
N ARG A 98 6.49 -2.91 -11.60
CA ARG A 98 7.25 -1.71 -11.18
C ARG A 98 7.95 -1.88 -9.83
N ILE A 99 7.68 -2.95 -9.07
CA ILE A 99 8.33 -3.21 -7.77
C ILE A 99 9.87 -3.21 -7.89
N GLY A 100 10.42 -3.91 -8.89
CA GLY A 100 11.87 -3.96 -9.10
C GLY A 100 12.50 -2.58 -9.39
N PRO A 101 11.97 -1.81 -10.36
CA PRO A 101 12.38 -0.42 -10.57
C PRO A 101 12.28 0.48 -9.33
N TRP A 102 11.19 0.41 -8.57
CA TRP A 102 11.00 1.22 -7.36
C TRP A 102 12.02 0.87 -6.27
N LEU A 103 12.29 -0.41 -6.05
CA LEU A 103 13.33 -0.85 -5.13
C LEU A 103 14.70 -0.23 -5.45
N ARG A 104 15.09 -0.24 -6.73
CA ARG A 104 16.37 0.35 -7.15
C ARG A 104 16.40 1.86 -6.93
N LEU A 105 15.29 2.55 -7.17
CA LEU A 105 15.19 3.99 -6.92
C LEU A 105 15.35 4.30 -5.43
N LEU A 106 14.67 3.55 -4.57
CA LEU A 106 14.74 3.75 -3.12
C LEU A 106 16.12 3.47 -2.55
N LYS A 107 16.83 2.45 -3.04
CA LYS A 107 18.24 2.20 -2.68
C LYS A 107 19.12 3.41 -3.02
N LYS A 108 18.99 3.95 -4.23
CA LYS A 108 19.74 5.15 -4.64
C LYS A 108 19.40 6.36 -3.75
N MET A 109 18.14 6.52 -3.37
CA MET A 109 17.73 7.59 -2.46
C MET A 109 18.30 7.40 -1.06
N ALA A 110 18.26 6.18 -0.52
CA ALA A 110 18.85 5.86 0.78
C ALA A 110 20.35 6.17 0.82
N GLU A 111 21.08 5.81 -0.23
CA GLU A 111 22.50 6.15 -0.40
C GLU A 111 22.70 7.67 -0.47
N ALA A 112 21.94 8.37 -1.33
CA ALA A 112 22.05 9.82 -1.53
C ALA A 112 21.72 10.63 -0.27
N HIS A 113 20.87 10.09 0.61
CA HIS A 113 20.49 10.69 1.89
C HIS A 113 21.26 10.14 3.09
N SER A 114 22.30 9.34 2.86
CA SER A 114 23.14 8.73 3.91
C SER A 114 22.36 7.92 4.95
N LEU A 115 21.27 7.27 4.53
CA LEU A 115 20.45 6.36 5.36
C LEU A 115 21.05 4.95 5.44
N VAL A 116 22.19 4.72 4.78
CA VAL A 116 22.96 3.47 4.80
C VAL A 116 24.20 3.70 5.68
N PRO A 117 24.51 2.82 6.66
CA PRO A 117 23.98 1.47 6.88
C PRO A 117 22.77 1.39 7.83
N GLU A 118 22.26 2.52 8.32
CA GLU A 118 21.22 2.58 9.38
C GLU A 118 19.96 1.79 9.02
N ILE A 119 19.64 1.69 7.73
CA ILE A 119 18.63 0.78 7.19
C ILE A 119 19.35 -0.49 6.73
N ASP A 120 19.48 -1.45 7.66
CA ASP A 120 20.25 -2.71 7.50
C ASP A 120 19.80 -3.52 6.28
N GLU A 121 18.50 -3.51 6.00
CA GLU A 121 17.90 -4.29 4.94
C GLU A 121 16.77 -3.49 4.28
N VAL A 122 16.89 -3.23 2.97
CA VAL A 122 15.71 -2.93 2.15
C VAL A 122 15.02 -4.28 1.87
N LEU A 123 14.48 -4.87 2.93
CA LEU A 123 13.68 -6.11 2.95
C LEU A 123 12.20 -5.71 3.04
N PHE A 124 11.32 -6.53 2.47
CA PHE A 124 10.24 -6.12 1.57
C PHE A 124 8.80 -6.11 2.16
N LEU A 125 8.24 -4.96 2.55
CA LEU A 125 6.83 -4.60 2.90
C LEU A 125 6.30 -3.12 2.72
N VAL A 126 5.84 -2.78 1.53
CA VAL A 126 4.96 -1.64 1.18
C VAL A 126 3.82 -2.36 0.50
N ASN A 127 2.66 -2.28 1.14
CA ASN A 127 1.42 -2.94 0.78
C ASN A 127 1.02 -2.43 -0.62
N LEU A 128 1.32 -3.16 -1.68
CA LEU A 128 0.89 -2.79 -3.04
C LEU A 128 -0.26 -3.70 -3.44
N LEU A 129 -1.38 -3.08 -3.80
CA LEU A 129 -2.62 -3.74 -4.15
C LEU A 129 -2.91 -3.49 -5.63
N MET A 130 -3.11 -4.59 -6.35
CA MET A 130 -4.00 -4.61 -7.51
C MET A 130 -5.23 -5.38 -7.06
N CYS A 131 -6.32 -4.67 -6.79
CA CYS A 131 -7.62 -5.30 -6.68
C CYS A 131 -8.17 -5.46 -8.09
N TYR A 132 -8.54 -6.70 -8.40
CA TYR A 132 -9.52 -7.04 -9.41
C TYR A 132 -10.35 -8.14 -8.74
N ILE A 133 -11.55 -7.79 -8.31
CA ILE A 133 -12.68 -8.72 -8.25
C ILE A 133 -13.87 -7.99 -8.89
#